data_AF-A0A0S8E7P6-F1
#
_entry.id   AF-A0A0S8E7P6-F1
#
_cell.length_a   1.000
_cell.length_b   1.000
_cell.length_c   1.000
_cell.angle_alpha   90.00
_cell.angle_beta   90.00
_cell.angle_gamma   90.00
#
_symmetry.space_group_name_H-M   'P 1'
#
loop_
_entity.id
_entity.type
_entity.pdbx_description
1 polymer ?
#
loop_
_entity_poly.entity_id
_entity_poly.type
_entity_poly.pdbx_seq_one_letter_code
_entity_poly.pdbx_strand_id
1 'polypeptide(L)'
;MEPEKDAEQQNVPDPEIRRGWLLSMLFYNRISMPRYVLRAGLISFVPSIMIVVILAASGIMTEERGPTFEGSPLFLLLMIVVIGPPIETLLMAPILWMLSFVTKRQVPLAAMSACVWAGLHSLLAPAWGLGVIWPFFVFSCSYLTWRKRAFWRAILVTSCVHSFQNLLPGIIAIATQ
;
A
#
# COMPACT_ATOMS: atom_id res chain seq x y z
N MET A 1 13.13 5.90 -57.48
CA MET A 1 12.29 6.75 -56.62
C MET A 1 11.29 5.81 -55.98
N GLU A 2 11.66 5.17 -54.88
CA GLU A 2 10.78 4.33 -54.08
C GLU A 2 10.37 5.13 -52.85
N PRO A 3 9.12 5.59 -52.75
CA PRO A 3 8.52 5.92 -51.47
C PRO A 3 7.74 4.70 -50.94
N GLU A 4 7.40 4.73 -49.64
CA GLU A 4 6.58 3.73 -48.92
C GLU A 4 7.30 2.49 -48.38
N LYS A 5 8.13 2.69 -47.35
CA LYS A 5 8.28 1.69 -46.28
C LYS A 5 8.23 2.23 -44.84
N ASP A 6 7.89 3.51 -44.66
CA ASP A 6 8.01 4.18 -43.35
C ASP A 6 6.69 4.48 -42.64
N ALA A 7 5.54 4.02 -43.15
CA ALA A 7 4.23 4.42 -42.61
C ALA A 7 3.60 3.47 -41.57
N GLU A 8 4.23 2.33 -41.23
CA GLU A 8 3.57 1.30 -40.39
C GLU A 8 4.16 1.12 -38.98
N GLN A 9 5.07 1.99 -38.53
CA GLN A 9 5.76 1.82 -37.24
C GLN A 9 5.33 2.73 -36.09
N GLN A 10 4.25 3.50 -36.21
CA GLN A 10 3.85 4.44 -35.14
C GLN A 10 2.37 4.36 -34.80
N ASN A 11 1.95 3.23 -34.23
CA ASN A 11 0.77 3.22 -33.36
C ASN A 11 0.77 2.05 -32.38
N VAL A 12 1.92 1.79 -31.75
CA VAL A 12 1.92 0.98 -30.52
C VAL A 12 1.53 1.94 -29.39
N PRO A 13 0.29 1.89 -28.87
CA PRO A 13 -0.09 2.74 -27.75
C PRO A 13 0.88 2.49 -26.59
N ASP A 14 1.40 3.57 -26.01
CA ASP A 14 2.24 3.51 -24.83
C ASP A 14 1.58 2.58 -23.79
N PRO A 15 2.26 1.54 -23.28
CA PRO A 15 1.70 0.64 -22.28
C PRO A 15 1.19 1.35 -21.01
N GLU A 16 1.55 2.62 -20.80
CA GLU A 16 0.95 3.48 -19.77
C GLU A 16 -0.53 3.86 -20.05
N ILE A 17 -0.96 3.93 -21.31
CA ILE A 17 -2.32 4.38 -21.73
C ILE A 17 -3.42 3.40 -21.29
N ARG A 18 -3.10 2.12 -21.01
CA ARG A 18 -4.07 1.14 -20.50
C ARG A 18 -4.18 1.08 -18.97
N ARG A 19 -3.36 1.81 -18.22
CA ARG A 19 -3.46 1.85 -16.75
C ARG A 19 -4.38 3.00 -16.34
N GLY A 20 -5.40 2.68 -15.55
CA GLY A 20 -6.27 3.70 -14.95
C GLY A 20 -5.44 4.75 -14.19
N TRP A 21 -5.91 6.00 -14.21
CA TRP A 21 -5.16 7.17 -13.72
C TRP A 21 -4.54 6.99 -12.32
N LEU A 22 -5.26 6.38 -11.38
CA LEU A 22 -4.75 6.07 -10.04
C LEU A 22 -3.53 5.15 -10.06
N LEU A 23 -3.56 4.09 -10.87
CA LEU A 23 -2.44 3.15 -11.00
C LEU A 23 -1.24 3.86 -11.63
N SER A 24 -1.46 4.69 -12.64
CA SER A 24 -0.39 5.47 -13.27
C SER A 24 0.29 6.37 -12.24
N MET A 25 -0.46 7.01 -11.35
CA MET A 25 0.13 7.78 -10.25
C MET A 25 0.92 6.92 -9.27
N LEU A 26 0.44 5.74 -8.88
CA LEU A 26 1.17 4.86 -7.96
C LEU A 26 2.47 4.32 -8.57
N PHE A 27 2.50 4.03 -9.86
CA PHE A 27 3.71 3.49 -10.53
C PHE A 27 4.67 4.56 -11.05
N TYR A 28 4.29 5.83 -11.02
CA TYR A 28 5.14 6.94 -11.45
C TYR A 28 6.14 7.37 -10.38
N ASN A 29 7.42 7.00 -10.52
CA ASN A 29 8.48 7.28 -9.53
C ASN A 29 9.54 8.28 -9.97
N ARG A 30 9.32 9.02 -11.06
CA ARG A 30 10.26 10.06 -11.53
C ARG A 30 10.25 11.33 -10.67
N ILE A 31 9.35 11.41 -9.68
CA ILE A 31 9.30 12.49 -8.68
C ILE A 31 10.22 12.24 -7.48
N SER A 32 10.40 13.25 -6.63
CA SER A 32 11.13 13.13 -5.36
C SER A 32 10.39 12.22 -4.36
N MET A 33 11.14 11.60 -3.44
CA MET A 33 10.58 10.69 -2.43
C MET A 33 9.49 11.36 -1.57
N PRO A 34 9.66 12.58 -1.01
CA PRO A 34 8.63 13.18 -0.18
C PRO A 34 7.31 13.44 -0.93
N ARG A 35 7.40 13.90 -2.19
CA ARG A 35 6.22 14.09 -3.05
C ARG A 35 5.52 12.78 -3.35
N TYR A 36 6.29 11.71 -3.57
CA TYR A 36 5.72 10.37 -3.74
C TYR A 36 5.02 9.90 -2.48
N VAL A 37 5.67 10.04 -1.31
CA VAL A 37 5.10 9.64 -0.01
C VAL A 37 3.80 10.36 0.26
N LEU A 38 3.74 11.68 0.06
CA LEU A 38 2.50 12.44 0.23
C LEU A 38 1.39 11.95 -0.70
N ARG A 39 1.69 11.78 -1.99
CA ARG A 39 0.69 11.35 -2.98
C ARG A 39 0.19 9.92 -2.72
N ALA A 40 1.11 8.97 -2.53
CA ALA A 40 0.75 7.58 -2.26
C ALA A 40 0.09 7.44 -0.88
N GLY A 41 0.54 8.21 0.11
CA GLY A 41 -0.07 8.32 1.43
C GLY A 41 -1.53 8.78 1.35
N LEU A 42 -1.83 9.83 0.59
CA LEU A 42 -3.21 10.29 0.37
C LEU A 42 -4.07 9.26 -0.38
N ILE A 43 -3.51 8.62 -1.43
CA ILE A 43 -4.21 7.55 -2.17
C ILE A 43 -4.48 6.33 -1.28
N SER A 44 -3.60 6.04 -0.32
CA SER A 44 -3.82 5.00 0.69
C SER A 44 -4.89 5.41 1.70
N PHE A 45 -4.70 6.60 2.28
CA PHE A 45 -5.42 7.05 3.46
C PHE A 45 -6.89 7.35 3.19
N VAL A 46 -7.19 8.13 2.15
CA VAL A 46 -8.57 8.59 1.89
C VAL A 46 -9.53 7.41 1.65
N PRO A 47 -9.25 6.46 0.75
CA PRO A 47 -10.14 5.32 0.55
C PRO A 47 -10.15 4.38 1.76
N SER A 48 -9.03 4.23 2.47
CA SER A 48 -8.98 3.39 3.68
C SER A 48 -9.91 3.91 4.78
N ILE A 49 -9.91 5.22 5.05
CA ILE A 49 -10.84 5.82 6.01
C ILE A 49 -12.29 5.64 5.56
N MET A 50 -12.59 5.83 4.27
CA MET A 50 -13.95 5.59 3.75
C MET A 50 -14.38 4.14 3.97
N ILE A 51 -13.51 3.17 3.69
CA ILE A 51 -13.77 1.74 3.93
C ILE A 51 -14.05 1.49 5.41
N VAL A 52 -13.19 1.98 6.31
CA VAL A 52 -13.36 1.78 7.76
C VAL A 52 -14.67 2.40 8.26
N VAL A 53 -15.02 3.61 7.80
CA VAL A 53 -16.29 4.28 8.15
C VAL A 53 -17.51 3.48 7.66
N ILE A 54 -17.48 2.96 6.43
CA ILE A 54 -18.57 2.12 5.89
C ILE A 54 -18.68 0.81 6.67
N LEU A 55 -17.55 0.17 6.99
CA LEU A 55 -17.54 -1.06 7.79
C LEU A 55 -18.07 -0.83 9.20
N ALA A 56 -17.75 0.31 9.82
CA ALA A 56 -18.29 0.68 11.13
C ALA A 56 -19.79 0.98 11.05
N ALA A 57 -20.23 1.78 10.08
CA ALA A 57 -21.64 2.13 9.88
C ALA A 57 -22.53 0.92 9.54
N SER A 58 -21.96 -0.12 8.93
CA SER A 58 -22.66 -1.38 8.64
C SER A 58 -22.66 -2.39 9.79
N GLY A 59 -21.99 -2.11 10.90
CA GLY A 59 -21.87 -3.03 12.04
C GLY A 59 -20.92 -4.22 11.79
N ILE A 60 -20.12 -4.17 10.72
CA ILE A 60 -19.10 -5.19 10.42
C ILE A 60 -17.87 -4.95 11.32
N MET A 61 -17.38 -3.71 11.36
CA MET A 61 -16.27 -3.28 12.21
C MET A 61 -16.81 -2.76 13.54
N THR A 62 -16.82 -3.61 14.55
CA THR A 62 -17.17 -3.28 15.94
C THR A 62 -15.91 -3.27 16.81
N GLU A 63 -15.98 -2.72 18.02
CA GLU A 63 -14.85 -2.73 18.96
C GLU A 63 -14.31 -4.15 19.20
N GLU A 64 -15.19 -5.15 19.34
CA GLU A 64 -14.83 -6.56 19.53
C GLU A 64 -14.17 -7.23 18.32
N ARG A 65 -14.35 -6.66 17.11
CA ARG A 65 -13.84 -7.24 15.85
C ARG A 65 -12.67 -6.43 15.26
N GLY A 66 -12.32 -5.32 15.90
CA GLY A 66 -11.15 -4.50 15.60
C GLY A 66 -9.93 -4.93 16.41
N PRO A 67 -8.74 -4.38 16.08
CA PRO A 67 -7.54 -4.62 16.88
C PRO A 67 -7.66 -3.95 18.25
N THR A 68 -7.19 -4.63 19.29
CA THR A 68 -6.95 -4.04 20.61
C THR A 68 -5.49 -3.58 20.70
N PHE A 69 -5.27 -2.45 21.36
CA PHE A 69 -3.94 -1.89 21.58
C PHE A 69 -3.69 -1.72 23.07
N GLU A 70 -2.70 -2.42 23.60
CA GLU A 70 -2.31 -2.37 25.01
C GLU A 70 -0.90 -1.81 25.15
N GLY A 71 -0.67 -0.98 26.17
CA GLY A 71 0.64 -0.41 26.48
C GLY A 71 0.56 1.07 26.85
N SER A 72 1.70 1.74 27.02
CA SER A 72 1.70 3.19 27.25
C SER A 72 1.42 3.96 25.96
N PRO A 73 0.85 5.18 26.02
CA PRO A 73 0.63 6.02 24.84
C PRO A 73 1.88 6.20 23.97
N LEU A 74 3.03 6.48 24.58
CA LEU A 74 4.30 6.64 23.85
C LEU A 74 4.71 5.34 23.15
N PHE A 75 4.55 4.20 23.83
CA PHE A 75 4.87 2.90 23.25
C PHE A 75 4.00 2.59 22.03
N LEU A 76 2.68 2.77 22.13
CA LEU A 76 1.76 2.57 21.01
C LEU A 76 2.09 3.46 19.83
N LEU A 77 2.34 4.76 20.07
CA LEU A 77 2.68 5.69 18.99
C LEU A 77 3.95 5.26 18.26
N LEU A 78 5.00 4.89 19.00
CA LEU A 78 6.25 4.41 18.41
C LEU A 78 6.06 3.12 17.63
N MET A 79 5.32 2.14 18.17
CA MET A 79 5.08 0.87 17.50
C MET A 79 4.23 1.01 16.25
N ILE A 80 3.13 1.76 16.31
CA ILE A 80 2.17 1.91 15.19
C ILE A 80 2.73 2.76 14.06
N VAL A 81 3.45 3.84 14.39
CA VAL A 81 3.85 4.87 13.41
C VAL A 81 5.32 4.76 12.99
N VAL A 82 6.22 4.35 13.89
CA VAL A 82 7.67 4.43 13.65
C VAL A 82 8.31 3.06 13.41
N ILE A 83 8.01 2.08 14.26
CA ILE A 83 8.72 0.79 14.31
C ILE A 83 8.01 -0.28 13.47
N GLY A 84 6.68 -0.40 13.59
CA GLY A 84 5.86 -1.37 12.86
C GLY A 84 5.98 -1.20 11.34
N PRO A 85 5.83 0.01 10.77
CA PRO A 85 5.84 0.19 9.32
C PRO A 85 7.11 -0.32 8.61
N PRO A 86 8.34 -0.04 9.11
CA PRO A 86 9.55 -0.68 8.58
C PRO A 86 9.60 -2.20 8.70
N ILE A 87 9.18 -2.76 9.83
CA ILE A 87 9.19 -4.22 10.06
C ILE A 87 8.24 -4.90 9.08
N GLU A 88 7.00 -4.42 8.99
CA GLU A 88 6.01 -4.99 8.08
C GLU A 88 6.41 -4.83 6.62
N THR A 89 7.03 -3.70 6.25
CA THR A 89 7.56 -3.50 4.90
C THR A 89 8.69 -4.48 4.57
N LEU A 90 9.57 -4.77 5.54
CA LEU A 90 10.62 -5.78 5.40
C LEU A 90 10.03 -7.19 5.24
N LEU A 91 8.96 -7.53 5.98
CA LEU A 91 8.24 -8.80 5.85
C LEU A 91 7.45 -8.89 4.54
N MET A 92 6.99 -7.77 4.00
CA MET A 92 6.28 -7.72 2.72
C MET A 92 7.21 -8.06 1.54
N ALA A 93 8.50 -7.75 1.64
CA ALA A 93 9.49 -8.04 0.60
C ALA A 93 9.57 -9.54 0.21
N PRO A 94 9.78 -10.50 1.15
CA PRO A 94 9.78 -11.92 0.82
C PRO A 94 8.39 -12.41 0.38
N ILE A 95 7.29 -11.89 0.92
CA ILE A 95 5.93 -12.22 0.44
C ILE A 95 5.80 -11.87 -1.04
N LEU A 96 6.12 -10.63 -1.43
CA LEU A 96 6.09 -10.19 -2.82
C LEU A 96 7.06 -10.99 -3.71
N TRP A 97 8.23 -11.38 -3.19
CA TRP A 97 9.16 -12.24 -3.90
C TRP A 97 8.56 -13.62 -4.18
N MET A 98 7.96 -14.27 -3.17
CA MET A 98 7.29 -15.57 -3.33
C MET A 98 6.11 -15.49 -4.31
N LEU A 99 5.24 -14.48 -4.16
CA LEU A 99 4.09 -14.30 -5.06
C LEU A 99 4.53 -13.99 -6.50
N SER A 100 5.75 -13.49 -6.70
CA SER A 100 6.30 -13.25 -8.04
C SER A 100 6.52 -14.54 -8.83
N PHE A 101 6.53 -15.72 -8.20
CA PHE A 101 6.55 -17.01 -8.91
C PHE A 101 5.21 -17.30 -9.61
N VAL A 102 4.10 -16.72 -9.14
CA VAL A 102 2.78 -16.86 -9.76
C VAL A 102 2.58 -15.86 -10.90
N THR A 103 3.02 -14.61 -10.70
CA THR A 103 2.87 -13.55 -11.72
C THR A 103 3.99 -12.52 -11.65
N LYS A 104 4.46 -12.07 -12.82
CA LYS A 104 5.41 -10.97 -12.95
C LYS A 104 4.73 -9.61 -13.15
N ARG A 105 3.40 -9.58 -13.30
CA ARG A 105 2.64 -8.34 -13.49
C ARG A 105 2.47 -7.62 -12.16
N GLN A 106 2.87 -6.34 -12.09
CA GLN A 106 2.95 -5.60 -10.82
C GLN A 106 1.59 -5.44 -10.12
N VAL A 107 0.52 -5.17 -10.86
CA VAL A 107 -0.82 -4.92 -10.27
C VAL A 107 -1.41 -6.20 -9.66
N PRO A 108 -1.49 -7.34 -10.38
CA PRO A 108 -1.90 -8.60 -9.78
C PRO A 108 -1.02 -9.00 -8.58
N LEU A 109 0.30 -8.79 -8.68
CA LEU A 109 1.22 -9.09 -7.59
C LEU A 109 0.93 -8.27 -6.32
N ALA A 110 0.67 -6.97 -6.48
CA ALA A 110 0.27 -6.09 -5.38
C ALA A 110 -1.08 -6.48 -4.79
N ALA A 111 -2.05 -6.85 -5.62
CA ALA A 111 -3.37 -7.30 -5.16
C ALA A 111 -3.27 -8.62 -4.37
N MET A 112 -2.50 -9.59 -4.85
CA MET A 112 -2.27 -10.85 -4.14
C MET A 112 -1.60 -10.61 -2.78
N SER A 113 -0.59 -9.73 -2.73
CA SER A 113 0.06 -9.33 -1.48
C SER A 113 -0.92 -8.68 -0.51
N ALA A 114 -1.78 -7.78 -0.99
CA ALA A 114 -2.82 -7.16 -0.19
C ALA A 114 -3.79 -8.19 0.42
N CYS A 115 -4.20 -9.21 -0.36
CA CYS A 115 -5.04 -10.30 0.15
C CYS A 115 -4.34 -11.13 1.23
N VAL A 116 -3.04 -11.43 1.06
CA VAL A 116 -2.25 -12.13 2.09
C VAL A 116 -2.23 -11.32 3.39
N TRP A 117 -1.92 -10.02 3.32
CA TRP A 117 -1.88 -9.15 4.49
C TRP A 117 -3.24 -8.96 5.15
N ALA A 118 -4.30 -8.80 4.36
CA ALA A 118 -5.67 -8.77 4.88
C ALA A 118 -6.02 -10.06 5.62
N GLY A 119 -5.63 -11.22 5.07
CA GLY A 119 -5.78 -12.51 5.72
C GLY A 119 -5.03 -12.56 7.05
N LEU A 120 -3.74 -12.23 7.07
CA LEU A 120 -2.91 -12.22 8.29
C LEU A 120 -3.49 -11.33 9.39
N HIS A 121 -3.97 -10.13 9.04
CA HIS A 121 -4.61 -9.23 10.02
C HIS A 121 -5.96 -9.75 10.50
N SER A 122 -6.71 -10.44 9.64
CA SER A 122 -7.99 -11.07 10.01
C SER A 122 -7.81 -12.24 10.98
N LEU A 123 -6.62 -12.85 11.04
CA LEU A 123 -6.31 -13.88 12.04
C LEU A 123 -6.20 -13.30 13.46
N LEU A 124 -5.83 -12.03 13.59
CA LEU A 124 -5.76 -11.32 14.87
C LEU A 124 -7.09 -10.67 15.22
N ALA A 125 -7.74 -10.02 14.26
CA ALA A 125 -9.02 -9.36 14.44
C ALA A 125 -9.86 -9.50 13.15
N PRO A 126 -10.99 -10.23 13.14
CA PRO A 126 -11.66 -10.67 11.91
C PRO A 126 -12.01 -9.56 10.90
N ALA A 127 -12.42 -8.37 11.37
CA ALA A 127 -12.78 -7.26 10.49
C ALA A 127 -11.58 -6.39 10.09
N TRP A 128 -10.43 -6.54 10.77
CA TRP A 128 -9.26 -5.70 10.57
C TRP A 128 -8.68 -5.84 9.16
N GLY A 129 -8.65 -7.06 8.62
CA GLY A 129 -8.20 -7.32 7.25
C GLY A 129 -8.91 -6.48 6.19
N LEU A 130 -10.22 -6.26 6.37
CA LEU A 130 -11.02 -5.46 5.44
C LEU A 130 -10.63 -3.98 5.46
N GLY A 131 -10.22 -3.45 6.62
CA GLY A 131 -9.73 -2.07 6.74
C GLY A 131 -8.35 -1.87 6.15
N VAL A 132 -7.47 -2.89 6.23
CA VAL A 132 -6.06 -2.78 5.79
C VAL A 132 -5.80 -3.25 4.37
N ILE A 133 -6.71 -3.97 3.73
CA ILE A 133 -6.51 -4.53 2.38
C ILE A 133 -6.11 -3.45 1.36
N TRP A 134 -6.78 -2.29 1.39
CA TRP A 134 -6.48 -1.19 0.47
C TRP A 134 -5.11 -0.56 0.75
N PRO A 135 -4.77 -0.17 1.99
CA PRO A 135 -3.42 0.28 2.34
C PRO A 135 -2.32 -0.68 1.87
N PHE A 136 -2.46 -1.98 2.14
CA PHE A 136 -1.45 -2.97 1.73
C PHE A 136 -1.31 -3.12 0.22
N PHE A 137 -2.39 -2.89 -0.54
CA PHE A 137 -2.29 -2.78 -2.00
C PHE A 137 -1.42 -1.58 -2.41
N VAL A 138 -1.64 -0.40 -1.81
CA VAL A 138 -0.86 0.81 -2.09
C VAL A 138 0.60 0.67 -1.63
N PHE A 139 0.84 0.04 -0.47
CA PHE A 139 2.19 -0.25 0.02
C PHE A 139 2.93 -1.21 -0.92
N SER A 140 2.24 -2.27 -1.37
CA SER A 140 2.81 -3.21 -2.34
C SER A 140 3.14 -2.51 -3.67
N CYS A 141 2.27 -1.63 -4.16
CA CYS A 141 2.55 -0.81 -5.33
C CYS A 141 3.79 0.09 -5.12
N SER A 142 3.88 0.73 -3.95
CA SER A 142 5.00 1.60 -3.57
C SER A 142 6.32 0.82 -3.53
N TYR A 143 6.32 -0.34 -2.88
CA TYR A 143 7.48 -1.21 -2.81
C TYR A 143 7.92 -1.66 -4.20
N LEU A 144 7.03 -2.23 -5.01
CA LEU A 144 7.35 -2.71 -6.35
C LEU A 144 7.84 -1.59 -7.27
N THR A 145 7.34 -0.37 -7.08
CA THR A 145 7.72 0.81 -7.85
C THR A 145 9.13 1.29 -7.50
N TRP A 146 9.45 1.39 -6.21
CA TRP A 146 10.74 1.89 -5.74
C TRP A 146 11.83 0.81 -5.72
N ARG A 147 11.44 -0.48 -5.71
CA ARG A 147 12.37 -1.62 -5.80
C ARG A 147 13.17 -1.65 -7.09
N LYS A 148 12.64 -1.05 -8.17
CA LYS A 148 13.34 -0.84 -9.44
C LYS A 148 14.58 0.06 -9.31
N ARG A 149 14.64 0.91 -8.28
CA ARG A 149 15.76 1.82 -8.03
C ARG A 149 16.77 1.23 -7.04
N ALA A 150 16.30 0.76 -5.89
CA ALA A 150 17.11 0.05 -4.91
C ALA A 150 16.21 -0.64 -3.88
N PHE A 151 16.71 -1.71 -3.27
CA PHE A 151 16.01 -2.41 -2.19
C PHE A 151 15.71 -1.48 -1.00
N TRP A 152 16.74 -0.85 -0.41
CA TRP A 152 16.58 0.03 0.74
C TRP A 152 15.73 1.28 0.46
N ARG A 153 15.73 1.78 -0.79
CA ARG A 153 14.81 2.87 -1.19
C ARG A 153 13.36 2.41 -1.20
N ALA A 154 13.09 1.17 -1.60
CA ALA A 154 11.75 0.60 -1.56
C ALA A 154 11.25 0.44 -0.12
N ILE A 155 12.11 -0.06 0.77
CA ILE A 155 11.82 -0.17 2.21
C ILE A 155 11.51 1.21 2.77
N LEU A 156 12.42 2.18 2.61
CA LEU A 156 12.26 3.52 3.17
C LEU A 156 10.97 4.20 2.69
N VAL A 157 10.76 4.30 1.37
CA VAL A 157 9.61 5.03 0.83
C VAL A 157 8.29 4.37 1.23
N THR A 158 8.22 3.05 1.15
CA THR A 158 7.00 2.32 1.51
C THR A 158 6.72 2.42 3.01
N SER A 159 7.74 2.33 3.85
CA SER A 159 7.61 2.52 5.29
C SER A 159 7.09 3.92 5.60
N CYS A 160 7.57 4.97 4.93
CA CYS A 160 7.05 6.32 5.12
C CYS A 160 5.59 6.48 4.67
N VAL A 161 5.18 5.85 3.55
CA VAL A 161 3.77 5.82 3.12
C VAL A 161 2.90 5.09 4.16
N HIS A 162 3.42 4.02 4.75
CA HIS A 162 2.75 3.26 5.78
C HIS A 162 2.68 4.01 7.12
N SER A 163 3.76 4.66 7.56
CA SER A 163 3.75 5.59 8.70
C SER A 163 2.74 6.72 8.51
N PHE A 164 2.63 7.27 7.29
CA PHE A 164 1.62 8.28 6.96
C PHE A 164 0.20 7.73 7.16
N GLN A 165 -0.08 6.53 6.64
CA GLN A 165 -1.37 5.84 6.84
C GLN A 165 -1.69 5.65 8.32
N ASN A 166 -0.70 5.28 9.12
CA ASN A 166 -0.86 4.89 10.52
C ASN A 166 -0.86 6.09 11.47
N LEU A 167 -0.57 7.31 11.00
CA LEU A 167 -0.49 8.48 11.87
C LEU A 167 -1.81 8.76 12.58
N LEU A 168 -2.92 8.86 11.84
CA LEU A 168 -4.23 9.10 12.46
C LEU A 168 -4.68 7.92 13.35
N PRO A 169 -4.66 6.65 12.90
CA PRO A 169 -4.96 5.51 13.77
C PRO A 169 -4.11 5.49 15.04
N GLY A 170 -2.81 5.79 14.94
CA GLY A 170 -1.91 5.86 16.09
C GLY A 170 -2.29 6.98 17.06
N ILE A 171 -2.65 8.17 16.56
CA ILE A 171 -3.14 9.28 17.39
C ILE A 171 -4.46 8.92 18.08
N ILE A 172 -5.39 8.28 17.35
CA ILE A 172 -6.66 7.84 17.93
C ILE A 172 -6.41 6.81 19.02
N ALA A 173 -5.59 5.79 18.76
CA ALA A 173 -5.31 4.72 19.70
C ALA A 173 -4.77 5.24 21.04
N ILE A 174 -3.93 6.28 21.02
CA ILE A 174 -3.39 6.87 22.25
C ILE A 174 -4.36 7.83 22.95
N ALA A 175 -5.34 8.39 22.23
CA ALA A 175 -6.33 9.31 22.77
C ALA A 175 -7.52 8.57 23.43
N THR A 176 -7.70 7.30 23.11
CA THR A 176 -8.77 6.43 23.64
C THR A 176 -8.29 5.45 24.71
N GLN A 177 -7.05 5.59 25.19
CA GLN A 177 -6.48 4.82 26.28
C GLN A 177 -6.76 5.42 27.65
#